data_AF-A0A2R4WXT8-F1
#
_entry.id   AF-A0A2R4WXT8-F1
#
_cell.length_a   1.000
_cell.length_b   1.000
_cell.length_c   1.000
_cell.angle_alpha   90.00
_cell.angle_beta   90.00
_cell.angle_gamma   90.00
#
_symmetry.space_group_name_H-M   'P 1'
#
loop_
_entity.id
_entity.type
_entity.pdbx_description
1 polymer ?
#
loop_
_entity_poly.entity_id
_entity_poly.type
_entity_poly.pdbx_seq_one_letter_code
_entity_poly.pdbx_strand_id
1 'polypeptide(L)'
;MSSQDIGAQVVEGDIAPEMIERRTGYDVLYADKGGTDPGIDLIAKDGDDYVITEVKFTRQGKTPGKGMLDSYRDGARQMKNNWIDDAFGDEISSSDMDEYTEVRSAIRTEDYRKEIFVVQDGPAGKSITSGLTDFDIDDVNIIRTSGVTQ
;
A
#
# COMPACT_ATOMS: atom_id res chain seq x y z
N MET A 1 -20.64 -12.30 -7.21
CA MET A 1 -19.28 -11.96 -6.77
C MET A 1 -18.33 -12.64 -7.72
N SER A 2 -17.46 -11.89 -8.39
CA SER A 2 -16.45 -12.48 -9.27
C SER A 2 -15.37 -13.13 -8.41
N SER A 3 -14.68 -14.14 -8.94
CA SER A 3 -13.54 -14.72 -8.23
C SER A 3 -12.48 -13.65 -7.91
N GLN A 4 -12.34 -12.61 -8.75
CA GLN A 4 -11.45 -11.48 -8.47
C GLN A 4 -11.85 -10.71 -7.21
N ASP A 5 -13.15 -10.51 -6.98
CA ASP A 5 -13.66 -9.84 -5.78
C ASP A 5 -13.40 -10.69 -4.52
N ILE A 6 -13.52 -12.01 -4.64
CA ILE A 6 -13.22 -12.95 -3.54
C ILE A 6 -11.73 -12.95 -3.21
N GLY A 7 -10.86 -12.98 -4.23
CA GLY A 7 -9.42 -12.92 -4.04
C GLY A 7 -8.97 -11.60 -3.43
N ALA A 8 -9.56 -10.48 -3.87
CA ALA A 8 -9.32 -9.18 -3.26
C ALA A 8 -9.76 -9.17 -1.78
N GLN A 9 -10.95 -9.68 -1.46
CA GLN A 9 -11.44 -9.76 -0.08
C GLN A 9 -10.57 -10.64 0.83
N VAL A 10 -10.07 -11.78 0.36
CA VAL A 10 -9.16 -12.64 1.16
C VAL A 10 -7.82 -11.93 1.37
N VAL A 11 -7.33 -11.22 0.37
CA VAL A 11 -6.08 -10.48 0.50
C VAL A 11 -6.22 -9.29 1.43
N GLU A 12 -7.31 -8.53 1.28
CA GLU A 12 -7.61 -7.34 2.08
C GLU A 12 -7.98 -7.71 3.53
N GLY A 13 -8.74 -8.79 3.72
CA GLY A 13 -9.24 -9.19 5.04
C GLY A 13 -8.33 -10.11 5.84
N ASP A 14 -7.55 -10.98 5.17
CA ASP A 14 -6.77 -12.02 5.86
C ASP A 14 -5.26 -11.83 5.66
N ILE A 15 -4.79 -11.71 4.41
CA ILE A 15 -3.35 -11.78 4.10
C ILE A 15 -2.64 -10.47 4.43
N ALA A 16 -3.18 -9.34 3.99
CA ALA A 16 -2.54 -8.04 4.15
C ALA A 16 -2.49 -7.60 5.63
N PRO A 17 -3.56 -7.73 6.43
CA PRO A 17 -3.49 -7.48 7.87
C PRO A 17 -2.45 -8.38 8.56
N GLU A 18 -2.44 -9.69 8.26
CA GLU A 18 -1.47 -10.62 8.85
C GLU A 18 -0.01 -10.26 8.47
N MET A 19 0.23 -9.83 7.23
CA MET A 19 1.55 -9.37 6.80
C MET A 19 1.99 -8.09 7.51
N ILE A 20 1.06 -7.17 7.70
CA ILE A 20 1.28 -5.90 8.40
C ILE A 20 1.58 -6.19 9.88
N GLU A 21 0.75 -6.98 10.55
CA GLU A 21 0.89 -7.35 11.97
C GLU A 21 2.16 -8.16 12.26
N ARG A 22 2.63 -8.97 11.30
CA ARG A 22 3.82 -9.82 11.46
C ARG A 22 5.13 -9.16 11.07
N ARG A 23 5.13 -7.87 10.71
CA ARG A 23 6.36 -7.13 10.42
C ARG A 23 7.21 -6.97 11.66
N THR A 24 8.21 -7.84 11.81
CA THR A 24 9.22 -7.72 12.86
C THR A 24 10.11 -6.51 12.62
N GLY A 25 10.27 -5.67 13.65
CA GLY A 25 11.12 -4.47 13.58
C GLY A 25 10.38 -3.18 13.25
N TYR A 26 9.10 -3.27 12.92
CA TYR A 26 8.25 -2.12 12.63
C TYR A 26 7.35 -1.82 13.82
N ASP A 27 7.21 -0.54 14.17
CA ASP A 27 6.20 -0.05 15.10
C ASP A 27 5.01 0.47 14.29
N VAL A 28 3.88 -0.23 14.36
CA VAL A 28 2.69 0.09 13.56
C VAL A 28 1.93 1.24 14.22
N LEU A 29 1.86 2.37 13.52
CA LEU A 29 1.20 3.59 14.02
C LEU A 29 -0.26 3.64 13.55
N TYR A 30 -0.49 3.29 12.28
CA TYR A 30 -1.81 3.25 11.68
C TYR A 30 -1.90 2.04 10.75
N ALA A 31 -2.98 1.27 10.86
CA ALA A 31 -3.28 0.20 9.93
C ALA A 31 -4.78 0.13 9.71
N ASP A 32 -5.22 0.46 8.50
CA ASP A 32 -6.60 0.32 8.09
C ASP A 32 -6.65 -0.22 6.68
N LYS A 33 -6.99 -1.51 6.58
CA LYS A 33 -7.24 -2.15 5.29
C LYS A 33 -8.67 -2.67 5.20
N GLY A 34 -9.62 -1.85 5.67
CA GLY A 34 -11.04 -2.13 5.58
C GLY A 34 -11.67 -1.69 4.25
N GLY A 35 -11.77 -2.60 3.29
CA GLY A 35 -12.59 -2.42 2.08
C GLY A 35 -11.88 -1.78 0.88
N THR A 36 -12.65 -1.36 -0.12
CA THR A 36 -12.11 -0.79 -1.38
C THR A 36 -11.73 0.70 -1.26
N ASP A 37 -11.56 1.21 -0.05
CA ASP A 37 -11.28 2.62 0.16
C ASP A 37 -9.88 2.95 -0.39
N PRO A 38 -9.75 3.96 -1.27
CA PRO A 38 -8.45 4.42 -1.74
C PRO A 38 -7.68 5.22 -0.68
N GLY A 39 -7.56 4.71 0.54
CA GLY A 39 -6.80 5.33 1.62
C GLY A 39 -5.39 4.81 1.75
N ILE A 40 -4.66 5.33 2.75
CA ILE A 40 -3.37 4.78 3.17
C ILE A 40 -3.65 3.47 3.89
N ASP A 41 -3.02 2.36 3.50
CA ASP A 41 -3.28 1.09 4.18
C ASP A 41 -2.52 0.94 5.51
N LEU A 42 -1.28 1.43 5.57
CA LEU A 42 -0.40 1.29 6.72
C LEU A 42 0.59 2.46 6.82
N ILE A 43 0.77 2.95 8.05
CA ILE A 43 1.86 3.81 8.47
C ILE A 43 2.59 3.13 9.63
N ALA A 44 3.90 2.97 9.48
CA ALA A 44 4.75 2.37 10.50
C ALA A 44 6.08 3.12 10.65
N LYS A 45 6.78 2.85 11.75
CA LYS A 45 8.15 3.30 11.99
C LYS A 45 9.11 2.11 11.92
N ASP A 46 10.16 2.22 11.13
CA ASP A 46 11.23 1.22 10.96
C ASP A 46 12.54 1.84 11.45
N GLY A 47 12.88 1.61 12.71
CA GLY A 47 13.96 2.35 13.38
C GLY A 47 13.60 3.83 13.55
N ASP A 48 14.30 4.71 12.83
CA ASP A 48 14.05 6.16 12.83
C ASP A 48 13.23 6.62 11.60
N ASP A 49 13.03 5.75 10.61
CA ASP A 49 12.38 6.10 9.35
C ASP A 49 10.86 5.84 9.41
N TYR A 50 10.07 6.74 8.83
CA TYR A 50 8.64 6.51 8.61
C TYR A 50 8.41 5.77 7.31
N VAL A 51 7.46 4.85 7.32
CA VAL A 51 7.15 3.98 6.19
C VAL A 51 5.65 4.03 5.91
N ILE A 52 5.30 4.41 4.68
CA ILE A 52 3.92 4.40 4.18
C ILE A 52 3.80 3.26 3.19
N THR A 53 2.89 2.34 3.48
CA THR A 53 2.75 1.09 2.75
C THR A 53 1.37 1.00 2.12
N GLU A 54 1.35 0.63 0.84
CA GLU A 54 0.13 0.26 0.11
C GLU A 54 0.16 -1.24 -0.19
N VAL A 55 -1.00 -1.89 -0.14
CA VAL A 55 -1.15 -3.30 -0.45
C VAL A 55 -2.15 -3.48 -1.59
N LYS A 56 -1.73 -4.17 -2.65
CA LYS A 56 -2.54 -4.41 -3.85
C LYS A 56 -2.70 -5.88 -4.13
N PHE A 57 -3.86 -6.23 -4.68
CA PHE A 57 -4.13 -7.56 -5.24
C PHE A 57 -4.15 -7.53 -6.76
N THR A 58 -3.62 -8.58 -7.40
CA THR A 58 -3.82 -8.80 -8.82
C THR A 58 -3.83 -10.28 -9.17
N ARG A 59 -4.69 -10.66 -10.11
CA ARG A 59 -4.69 -12.01 -10.73
C ARG A 59 -3.88 -12.09 -12.01
N GLN A 60 -3.36 -10.95 -12.45
CA GLN A 60 -2.63 -10.88 -13.69
C GLN A 60 -1.26 -11.52 -13.51
N GLY A 61 -0.86 -12.39 -14.44
CA GLY A 61 0.47 -13.03 -14.43
C GLY A 61 1.64 -12.12 -14.84
N LYS A 62 1.40 -10.84 -15.11
CA LYS A 62 2.44 -9.89 -15.57
C LYS A 62 3.04 -9.11 -14.41
N THR A 63 4.20 -8.47 -14.65
CA THR A 63 4.82 -7.59 -13.66
C THR A 63 3.85 -6.48 -13.25
N PRO A 64 3.63 -6.26 -11.94
CA PRO A 64 2.89 -5.11 -11.42
C PRO A 64 3.49 -3.80 -11.95
N GLY A 65 2.63 -2.90 -12.41
CA GLY A 65 3.04 -1.60 -12.92
C GLY A 65 2.12 -0.50 -12.43
N LYS A 66 2.43 0.75 -12.80
CA LYS A 66 1.75 1.97 -12.34
C LYS A 66 0.22 1.99 -12.48
N GLY A 67 -0.36 1.11 -13.31
CA GLY A 67 -1.80 0.99 -13.48
C GLY A 67 -2.52 0.34 -12.29
N MET A 68 -1.77 -0.19 -11.32
CA MET A 68 -2.35 -0.68 -10.05
C MET A 68 -2.60 0.46 -9.05
N LEU A 69 -1.95 1.61 -9.25
CA LEU A 69 -2.13 2.84 -8.48
C LEU A 69 -3.10 3.76 -9.24
N ASP A 70 -4.34 3.31 -9.45
CA ASP A 70 -5.33 4.02 -10.28
C ASP A 70 -6.34 4.86 -9.46
N SER A 71 -6.00 5.14 -8.21
CA SER A 71 -6.69 6.16 -7.41
C SER A 71 -6.02 7.52 -7.58
N TYR A 72 -6.85 8.58 -7.51
CA TYR A 72 -6.39 9.96 -7.61
C TYR A 72 -7.07 10.85 -6.55
N ARG A 73 -6.30 11.80 -6.01
CA ARG A 73 -6.74 12.88 -5.13
C ARG A 73 -6.12 14.17 -5.63
N ASP A 74 -6.94 15.19 -5.87
CA ASP A 74 -6.52 16.48 -6.44
C ASP A 74 -5.62 16.37 -7.71
N GLY A 75 -5.90 15.36 -8.55
CA GLY A 75 -5.13 15.06 -9.76
C GLY A 75 -3.78 14.37 -9.53
N ALA A 76 -3.38 14.18 -8.28
CA ALA A 76 -2.26 13.36 -7.86
C ALA A 76 -2.63 11.88 -7.93
N ARG A 77 -1.71 11.05 -8.43
CA ARG A 77 -1.87 9.60 -8.41
C ARG A 77 -1.57 9.05 -7.02
N GLN A 78 -2.23 7.96 -6.65
CA GLN A 78 -1.93 7.18 -5.45
C GLN A 78 -0.43 6.95 -5.25
N MET A 79 0.02 7.08 -4.00
CA MET A 79 1.42 7.05 -3.55
C MET A 79 2.32 8.21 -4.01
N LYS A 80 1.79 9.26 -4.64
CA LYS A 80 2.52 10.52 -4.80
C LYS A 80 2.47 11.35 -3.52
N ASN A 81 3.48 12.18 -3.28
CA ASN A 81 3.62 12.93 -2.02
C ASN A 81 2.39 13.77 -1.69
N ASN A 82 1.87 14.50 -2.67
CA ASN A 82 0.64 15.28 -2.51
C ASN A 82 -0.60 14.40 -2.32
N TRP A 83 -0.68 13.24 -2.99
CA TRP A 83 -1.75 12.29 -2.72
C TRP A 83 -1.71 11.76 -1.28
N ILE A 84 -0.50 11.47 -0.78
CA ILE A 84 -0.28 10.96 0.58
C ILE A 84 -0.62 12.03 1.62
N ASP A 85 -0.21 13.28 1.42
CA ASP A 85 -0.55 14.39 2.32
C ASP A 85 -2.07 14.61 2.37
N ASP A 86 -2.75 14.56 1.22
CA ASP A 86 -4.21 14.66 1.14
C ASP A 86 -4.90 13.47 1.85
N ALA A 87 -4.47 12.23 1.53
CA ALA A 87 -5.05 11.02 2.12
C ALA A 87 -4.88 10.98 3.64
N PHE A 88 -3.69 11.29 4.12
CA PHE A 88 -3.40 11.40 5.55
C PHE A 88 -4.28 12.45 6.23
N GLY A 89 -4.47 13.62 5.60
CA GLY A 89 -5.31 14.69 6.13
C GLY A 89 -6.80 14.36 6.20
N ASP A 90 -7.29 13.55 5.26
CA ASP A 90 -8.69 13.12 5.20
C ASP A 90 -8.99 11.96 6.16
N GLU A 91 -8.06 11.02 6.29
CA GLU A 91 -8.25 9.76 7.04
C GLU A 91 -7.87 9.86 8.51
N ILE A 92 -6.83 10.62 8.83
CA ILE A 92 -6.34 10.74 10.20
C ILE A 92 -6.90 12.03 10.80
N SER A 93 -7.88 11.84 11.68
CA SER A 93 -8.71 12.93 12.20
C SER A 93 -7.88 13.98 12.94
N SER A 94 -8.35 15.22 12.93
CA SER A 94 -7.65 16.33 13.59
C SER A 94 -7.53 16.18 15.12
N SER A 95 -8.31 15.30 15.75
CA SER A 95 -8.20 14.95 17.17
C SER A 95 -7.05 14.00 17.49
N ASP A 96 -6.53 13.26 16.50
CA ASP A 96 -5.42 12.32 16.67
C ASP A 96 -4.06 12.97 16.32
N MET A 97 -4.08 14.24 15.89
CA MET A 97 -2.91 14.96 15.37
C MET A 97 -1.73 15.06 16.35
N ASP A 98 -1.97 15.11 17.66
CA ASP A 98 -0.88 15.19 18.63
C ASP A 98 -0.06 13.89 18.63
N GLU A 99 -0.71 12.73 18.41
CA GLU A 99 -0.06 11.42 18.29
C GLU A 99 0.66 11.27 16.93
N TYR A 100 0.11 11.86 15.87
CA TYR A 100 0.70 11.78 14.52
C TYR A 100 1.46 13.04 14.08
N THR A 101 1.84 13.94 15.00
CA THR A 101 2.52 15.20 14.65
C THR A 101 3.85 14.95 13.95
N GLU A 102 4.61 13.94 14.41
CA GLU A 102 5.88 13.57 13.78
C GLU A 102 5.67 12.96 12.39
N VAL A 103 4.68 12.07 12.23
CA VAL A 103 4.30 11.48 10.94
C VAL A 103 3.90 12.58 9.94
N ARG A 104 3.07 13.53 10.37
CA ARG A 104 2.66 14.66 9.52
C ARG A 104 3.83 15.52 9.10
N SER A 105 4.82 15.70 9.99
CA SER A 105 6.04 16.45 9.68
C SER A 105 6.90 15.71 8.67
N ALA A 106 7.06 14.38 8.82
CA ALA A 106 7.74 13.53 7.85
C ALA A 106 7.06 13.58 6.47
N ILE A 107 5.73 13.47 6.41
CA ILE A 107 4.97 13.55 5.14
C ILE A 107 5.20 14.90 4.44
N ARG A 108 5.11 16.01 5.18
CA ARG A 108 5.30 17.36 4.62
C ARG A 108 6.72 17.66 4.16
N THR A 109 7.70 17.02 4.79
CA THR A 109 9.12 17.16 4.43
C THR A 109 9.58 16.10 3.44
N GLU A 110 8.67 15.19 3.05
CA GLU A 110 8.95 14.05 2.16
C GLU A 110 10.00 13.09 2.74
N ASP A 111 10.16 13.08 4.06
CA ASP A 111 11.14 12.28 4.81
C ASP A 111 10.52 10.95 5.27
N TYR A 112 10.14 10.12 4.30
CA TYR A 112 9.55 8.81 4.54
C TYR A 112 9.79 7.87 3.36
N ARG A 113 9.74 6.57 3.62
CA ARG A 113 9.85 5.50 2.63
C ARG A 113 8.47 5.08 2.14
N LYS A 114 8.35 4.86 0.83
CA LYS A 114 7.13 4.35 0.18
C LYS A 114 7.31 2.90 -0.20
N GLU A 115 6.37 2.08 0.23
CA GLU A 115 6.41 0.65 -0.03
C GLU A 115 5.11 0.15 -0.64
N ILE A 116 5.23 -0.85 -1.50
CA ILE A 116 4.06 -1.55 -2.05
C ILE A 116 4.21 -3.04 -1.86
N PHE A 117 3.22 -3.66 -1.22
CA PHE A 117 3.01 -5.10 -1.28
C PHE A 117 2.05 -5.44 -2.41
N VAL A 118 2.44 -6.39 -3.26
CA VAL A 118 1.55 -6.91 -4.29
C VAL A 118 1.33 -8.39 -4.07
N VAL A 119 0.11 -8.78 -3.73
CA VAL A 119 -0.30 -10.19 -3.76
C VAL A 119 -0.77 -10.54 -5.16
N GLN A 120 0.01 -11.39 -5.83
CA GLN A 120 -0.19 -11.81 -7.20
C GLN A 120 -0.69 -13.26 -7.26
N ASP A 121 -1.98 -13.43 -7.52
CA ASP A 121 -2.64 -14.73 -7.64
C ASP A 121 -2.90 -15.10 -9.11
N GLY A 122 -1.81 -15.20 -9.87
CA GLY A 122 -1.83 -15.58 -11.28
C GLY A 122 -0.56 -16.35 -11.69
N PRO A 123 -0.60 -17.10 -12.79
CA PRO A 123 0.57 -17.82 -13.29
C PRO A 123 1.69 -16.82 -13.63
N ALA A 124 2.90 -17.06 -13.13
CA ALA A 124 4.04 -16.17 -13.35
C ALA A 124 4.37 -16.09 -14.84
N GLY A 125 4.16 -14.92 -15.44
CA GLY A 125 4.51 -14.57 -16.80
C GLY A 125 5.72 -13.64 -16.85
N LYS A 126 6.35 -13.55 -18.03
CA LYS A 126 7.37 -12.53 -18.32
C LYS A 126 6.66 -11.29 -18.87
N SER A 127 6.92 -10.11 -18.32
CA SER A 127 6.50 -8.84 -18.94
C SER A 127 7.67 -7.85 -19.07
N ILE A 128 7.56 -6.93 -20.03
CA ILE A 128 8.53 -5.86 -20.35
C ILE A 128 7.91 -4.51 -19.95
N THR A 129 7.21 -4.44 -18.82
CA THR A 129 6.63 -3.20 -18.31
C THR A 129 7.54 -2.59 -17.26
N SER A 130 7.69 -1.26 -17.25
CA SER A 130 8.34 -0.52 -16.17
C SER A 130 7.77 -0.96 -14.82
N GLY A 131 8.66 -1.25 -13.87
CA GLY A 131 8.31 -1.74 -12.55
C GLY A 131 7.78 -0.62 -11.66
N LEU A 132 7.15 -0.95 -10.55
CA LEU A 132 6.64 0.05 -9.59
C LEU A 132 7.75 0.94 -9.02
N THR A 133 8.99 0.43 -8.91
CA THR A 133 10.18 1.21 -8.49
C THR A 133 10.52 2.36 -9.43
N ASP A 134 10.08 2.31 -10.69
CA ASP A 134 10.27 3.41 -11.65
C ASP A 134 9.32 4.59 -11.38
N PHE A 135 8.46 4.51 -10.35
CA PHE A 135 7.40 5.48 -10.05
C PHE A 135 7.54 6.20 -8.72
N ASP A 136 8.78 6.32 -8.21
CA ASP A 136 9.06 6.96 -6.91
C ASP A 136 8.49 6.13 -5.75
N ILE A 137 8.71 4.81 -5.83
CA ILE A 137 8.39 3.83 -4.80
C ILE A 137 9.72 3.18 -4.42
N ASP A 138 10.07 3.23 -3.14
CA ASP A 138 11.37 2.79 -2.66
C ASP A 138 11.48 1.27 -2.60
N ASP A 139 10.41 0.59 -2.21
CA ASP A 139 10.39 -0.88 -2.16
C ASP A 139 9.08 -1.49 -2.68
N VAL A 140 9.22 -2.63 -3.36
CA VAL A 140 8.12 -3.36 -3.99
C VAL A 140 8.27 -4.85 -3.69
N ASN A 141 7.40 -5.33 -2.80
CA ASN A 141 7.38 -6.71 -2.35
C ASN A 141 6.26 -7.47 -3.06
N ILE A 142 6.61 -8.41 -3.94
CA ILE A 142 5.62 -9.21 -4.69
C ILE A 142 5.52 -10.61 -4.09
N ILE A 143 4.35 -10.95 -3.57
CA ILE A 143 4.01 -12.28 -3.05
C ILE A 143 3.20 -13.02 -4.09
N ARG A 144 3.68 -14.18 -4.53
CA ARG A 144 3.00 -14.99 -5.53
C ARG A 144 2.32 -16.18 -4.88
N THR A 145 1.00 -16.26 -5.05
CA THR A 145 0.16 -17.31 -4.46
C THR A 145 -0.22 -18.40 -5.47
N SER A 146 0.08 -18.23 -6.76
CA SER A 146 -0.06 -19.28 -7.80
C SER A 146 -1.47 -19.88 -7.97
N GLY A 147 -2.53 -19.09 -7.78
CA GLY A 147 -3.91 -19.49 -8.05
C GLY A 147 -4.62 -20.12 -6.86
N VAL A 148 -4.27 -19.75 -5.63
CA VAL A 148 -4.86 -20.27 -4.39
C VAL A 148 -6.27 -19.70 -4.14
N THR A 149 -6.62 -18.55 -4.72
CA THR A 149 -7.96 -17.95 -4.58
C THR A 149 -8.95 -18.39 -5.67
N GLN A 150 -8.69 -19.52 -6.36
CA GLN A 150 -9.55 -20.07 -7.41
C GLN A 150 -10.95 -20.49 -6.92
#